data_AF-A0A511X2F5-F1
#
_entry.id   AF-A0A511X2F5-F1
#
_cell.length_a   1.000
_cell.length_b   1.000
_cell.length_c   1.000
_cell.angle_alpha   90.00
_cell.angle_beta   90.00
_cell.angle_gamma   90.00
#
_symmetry.space_group_name_H-M   'P 1'
#
loop_
_entity.id
_entity.type
_entity.pdbx_description
1 polymer ?
#
loop_
_entity_poly.entity_id
_entity_poly.type
_entity_poly.pdbx_seq_one_letter_code
_entity_poly.pdbx_strand_id
1 'polypeptide(L)' 'MEAWMNELEQGIKKGFIDRSVPYSGAFEPQLLINNSEKKQDVLTTLIEELREAKRFMIAVAFITESGIQTL' A
#
# COMPACT_ATOMS: atom_id res chain seq x y z
N MET A 1 16.41 -15.77 -7.94
CA MET A 1 15.66 -15.94 -6.68
C MET A 1 16.01 -14.87 -5.64
N GLU A 2 17.09 -14.09 -5.82
CA GLU A 2 17.59 -13.11 -4.83
C GLU A 2 17.11 -11.66 -5.02
N ALA A 3 16.69 -11.26 -6.22
CA ALA A 3 16.38 -9.85 -6.53
C ALA A 3 15.24 -9.26 -5.68
N TRP A 4 14.13 -9.99 -5.52
CA TRP A 4 12.98 -9.52 -4.73
C TRP A 4 13.29 -9.45 -3.23
N MET A 5 14.19 -10.30 -2.71
CA MET A 5 14.62 -10.24 -1.30
C MET A 5 15.42 -8.97 -1.03
N ASN A 6 16.30 -8.59 -1.97
CA ASN A 6 17.06 -7.34 -1.87
C ASN A 6 16.13 -6.11 -1.94
N GLU A 7 15.15 -6.11 -2.84
CA GLU A 7 14.16 -5.03 -2.90
C GLU A 7 13.33 -4.93 -1.61
N LEU A 8 12.92 -6.06 -1.03
CA LEU A 8 12.21 -6.10 0.24
C LEU A 8 13.07 -5.57 1.39
N GLU A 9 14.33 -6.00 1.48
CA GLU A 9 15.28 -5.51 2.49
C GLU A 9 15.46 -3.99 2.40
N GLN A 10 15.66 -3.47 1.18
CA GLN A 10 15.81 -2.04 0.96
C GLN A 10 14.54 -1.25 1.30
N GLY A 11 13.36 -1.77 0.94
CA GLY A 11 12.08 -1.17 1.29
C GLY A 11 11.85 -1.09 2.80
N ILE A 12 12.10 -2.19 3.51
CA ILE A 12 12.00 -2.23 4.98
C ILE A 12 13.02 -1.28 5.61
N LYS A 13 14.29 -1.34 5.17
CA LYS A 13 15.34 -0.48 5.72
C LYS A 13 15.02 0.98 5.53
N LYS A 14 14.55 1.39 4.35
CA LYS A 14 14.14 2.78 4.10
C LYS A 14 12.96 3.21 4.96
N GLY A 15 11.93 2.38 5.02
CA GLY A 15 10.68 2.70 5.69
C GLY A 15 10.75 2.73 7.22
N PHE A 16 11.56 1.85 7.81
CA PHE A 16 11.53 1.59 9.25
C PHE A 16 12.86 1.87 9.97
N ILE A 17 13.98 1.99 9.26
CA ILE A 17 15.32 2.15 9.87
C ILE A 17 15.95 3.48 9.49
N ASP A 18 16.08 3.77 8.19
CA ASP A 18 16.81 4.92 7.68
C ASP A 18 16.18 5.47 6.39
N ARG A 19 15.47 6.59 6.52
CA ARG A 19 14.83 7.32 5.42
C ARG A 19 15.77 7.82 4.32
N SER A 20 17.08 7.88 4.57
CA SER A 20 18.06 8.34 3.59
C SER A 20 18.46 7.28 2.56
N VAL A 21 18.07 6.02 2.79
CA VAL A 21 18.30 4.92 1.84
C VAL A 21 17.61 5.23 0.51
N PRO A 22 18.32 5.20 -0.63
CA PRO A 22 17.77 5.53 -1.94
C PRO A 22 17.02 4.33 -2.53
N TYR A 23 15.85 4.03 -1.98
CA TYR A 23 14.92 3.03 -2.49
C TYR A 23 13.59 3.69 -2.84
N SER A 24 12.91 3.28 -3.90
CA SER A 24 11.57 3.79 -4.24
C SER A 24 10.77 2.73 -5.00
N GLY A 25 10.72 1.52 -4.43
CA GLY A 25 9.97 0.40 -4.97
C GLY A 25 8.72 0.07 -4.16
N ALA A 26 8.04 -1.00 -4.56
CA ALA A 26 6.76 -1.41 -3.99
C ALA A 26 6.81 -1.85 -2.51
N PHE A 27 8.00 -2.18 -1.98
CA PHE A 27 8.15 -2.63 -0.59
C PHE A 27 8.41 -1.50 0.42
N GLU A 28 8.41 -0.24 -0.02
CA GLU A 28 8.48 0.90 0.89
C GLU A 28 7.09 1.15 1.51
N PRO A 29 6.97 1.22 2.85
CA PRO A 29 5.69 1.49 3.49
C PRO A 29 5.17 2.87 3.12
N GLN A 30 3.86 2.97 2.86
CA GLN A 30 3.21 4.20 2.46
C GLN A 30 2.23 4.68 3.53
N LEU A 31 2.21 6.01 3.76
CA LEU A 31 1.17 6.65 4.56
C LEU A 31 -0.03 6.94 3.66
N LEU A 32 -1.11 6.15 3.82
CA LEU A 32 -2.35 6.32 3.08
C LEU A 32 -3.29 7.24 3.86
N ILE A 33 -3.55 8.41 3.29
CA ILE A 33 -4.48 9.41 3.82
C ILE A 33 -5.32 9.97 2.69
N ASN A 34 -6.54 10.40 3.00
CA ASN A 34 -7.31 11.21 2.07
C ASN A 34 -6.79 12.64 2.13
N ASN A 35 -6.10 13.07 1.08
CA ASN A 35 -5.52 14.40 0.95
C ASN A 35 -5.90 14.98 -0.41
N SER A 36 -6.86 15.90 -0.42
CA SER A 36 -7.37 16.54 -1.64
C SER A 36 -6.35 17.44 -2.32
N GLU A 37 -5.49 18.13 -1.57
CA GLU A 37 -4.42 18.99 -2.13
C GLU A 37 -3.41 18.16 -2.93
N LYS A 38 -3.11 16.96 -2.44
CA LYS A 38 -2.17 16.01 -3.07
C LYS A 38 -2.85 14.99 -3.98
N LYS A 39 -4.18 15.06 -4.13
CA LYS A 39 -5.01 14.09 -4.88
C LYS A 39 -4.74 12.64 -4.46
N GLN A 40 -4.61 12.41 -3.16
CA GLN A 40 -4.38 11.09 -2.57
C GLN A 40 -5.68 10.61 -1.93
N ASP A 41 -6.13 9.41 -2.31
CA ASP A 41 -7.30 8.76 -1.73
C ASP A 41 -6.94 7.33 -1.33
N VAL A 42 -7.28 6.95 -0.09
CA VAL A 42 -7.01 5.60 0.45
C VAL A 42 -7.66 4.52 -0.43
N LEU A 43 -8.85 4.83 -0.96
CA LEU A 43 -9.64 3.90 -1.77
C LEU A 43 -8.94 3.54 -3.10
N THR A 44 -8.22 4.47 -3.72
CA THR A 44 -7.48 4.21 -4.95
C THR A 44 -6.44 3.12 -4.73
N THR A 45 -5.64 3.23 -3.68
CA THR A 45 -4.64 2.20 -3.32
C THR A 45 -5.30 0.87 -3.00
N LEU A 46 -6.41 0.85 -2.25
CA LEU A 46 -7.12 -0.40 -1.97
C LEU A 46 -7.60 -1.10 -3.25
N ILE A 47 -8.17 -0.36 -4.21
CA ILE A 47 -8.64 -0.91 -5.49
C ILE A 47 -7.47 -1.46 -6.32
N GLU A 48 -6.33 -0.75 -6.36
CA GLU A 48 -5.13 -1.21 -7.07
C GLU A 48 -4.59 -2.52 -6.48
N GLU A 49 -4.48 -2.61 -5.15
CA GLU A 49 -4.04 -3.85 -4.48
C GLU A 49 -5.02 -5.01 -4.71
N LEU A 50 -6.33 -4.74 -4.69
CA LEU A 50 -7.35 -5.77 -4.95
C LEU A 50 -7.31 -6.30 -6.40
N ARG A 51 -6.92 -5.49 -7.37
CA ARG A 51 -6.80 -5.90 -8.78
C ARG A 51 -5.65 -6.87 -9.00
N GLU A 52 -4.52 -6.65 -8.34
CA GLU A 52 -3.32 -7.49 -8.47
C GLU A 52 -3.39 -8.72 -7.54
N ALA A 53 -4.17 -8.66 -6.46
CA ALA A 53 -4.30 -9.74 -5.50
C ALA A 53 -5.00 -10.97 -6.11
N LYS A 54 -4.32 -12.13 -6.08
CA LYS A 54 -4.94 -13.42 -6.44
C LYS A 54 -6.11 -13.80 -5.53
N ARG A 55 -6.03 -13.41 -4.25
CA ARG A 55 -7.05 -13.60 -3.21
C ARG A 55 -6.87 -12.54 -2.15
N PHE A 56 -7.96 -12.11 -1.51
CA PHE A 56 -7.94 -11.12 -0.43
C PHE A 56 -8.89 -11.51 0.69
N MET A 57 -8.67 -10.92 1.87
CA MET A 57 -9.56 -10.99 3.03
C MET A 57 -9.57 -9.61 3.69
N ILE A 58 -10.75 -9.05 3.90
CA ILE A 58 -10.93 -7.77 4.58
C ILE A 58 -11.48 -8.06 5.97
N ALA A 59 -10.70 -7.73 7.00
CA ALA A 59 -11.09 -7.88 8.40
C ALA A 59 -11.35 -6.50 9.01
N VAL A 60 -12.58 -5.98 8.83
CA VAL A 60 -12.98 -4.64 9.28
C VAL A 60 -14.17 -4.71 10.24
N ALA A 61 -14.23 -3.79 11.19
CA ALA A 61 -15.28 -3.75 12.20
C ALA A 61 -16.63 -3.25 11.65
N PHE A 62 -16.61 -2.36 10.66
CA PHE A 62 -17.81 -1.75 10.09
C PHE A 62 -17.67 -1.54 8.59
N ILE A 63 -18.78 -1.69 7.88
CA ILE A 63 -18.86 -1.51 6.43
C ILE A 63 -20.21 -0.94 6.05
N THR A 64 -20.23 -0.07 5.04
CA THR A 64 -21.46 0.51 4.48
C THR A 64 -21.69 0.00 3.07
N GLU A 65 -22.95 -0.01 2.63
CA GLU A 65 -23.32 -0.43 1.26
C GLU A 65 -22.62 0.43 0.19
N SER A 66 -22.62 1.75 0.35
CA SER A 66 -21.91 2.66 -0.55
C SER A 66 -20.40 2.41 -0.60
N GLY A 67 -19.80 1.97 0.51
CA GLY A 67 -18.39 1.60 0.57
C GLY A 67 -18.09 0.32 -0.22
N ILE A 68 -18.97 -0.69 -0.13
CA ILE A 68 -18.84 -1.95 -0.90
C ILE A 68 -19.03 -1.70 -2.39
N GLN A 69 -20.03 -0.90 -2.78
CA GLN A 69 -20.34 -0.65 -4.19
C GLN A 69 -19.19 0.00 -4.96
N THR A 70 -18.22 0.58 -4.25
CA THR A 70 -17.05 1.22 -4.87
C THR A 70 -15.89 0.23 -5.13
N LEU A 71 -15.95 -0.99 -4.59
CA LEU A 71 -14.96 -2.06 -4.79
C LEU A 71 -15.35 -2.97 -5.97
#